data_AF-A0A088FUP5-F1
#
_entry.id   AF-A0A088FUP5-F1
#
_cell.length_a   1.000
_cell.length_b   1.000
_cell.length_c   1.000
_cell.angle_alpha   90.00
_cell.angle_beta   90.00
_cell.angle_gamma   90.00
#
_symmetry.space_group_name_H-M   'P 1'
#
loop_
_entity.id
_entity.type
_entity.pdbx_description
1 polymer ?
#
loop_
_entity_poly.entity_id
_entity_poly.type
_entity_poly.pdbx_seq_one_letter_code
_entity_poly.pdbx_strand_id
1 'polypeptide(L)' 'LLVGSVVMLGFGFAGETGMMSAQLAFWPAMAAWGFIIWEIFKGEASQINAGLSNDHVQKAYRTMTLLVTVGW' A
#
# COMPACT_ATOMS: atom_id res chain seq x y z
N LEU A 1 -4.30 0.95 5.77
CA LEU A 1 -2.88 1.22 5.40
C LEU A 1 -1.87 0.43 6.25
N LEU A 2 -1.74 0.70 7.55
CA LEU A 2 -0.73 0.10 8.45
C LEU A 2 -0.80 -1.44 8.50
N VAL A 3 -2.01 -1.99 8.59
CA VAL A 3 -2.25 -3.44 8.56
C VAL A 3 -1.80 -4.07 7.24
N GLY A 4 -2.07 -3.41 6.11
CA GLY A 4 -1.64 -3.87 4.79
C GLY A 4 -0.11 -3.93 4.68
N SER A 5 0.60 -2.92 5.17
CA SER A 5 2.07 -2.88 5.14
C SER A 5 2.70 -3.98 5.99
N VAL A 6 2.14 -4.22 7.19
CA VAL A 6 2.61 -5.28 8.10
C VAL A 6 2.41 -6.65 7.47
N VAL A 7 1.26 -6.88 6.86
CA VAL A 7 0.95 -8.14 6.17
C VAL A 7 1.89 -8.34 4.97
N MET A 8 2.13 -7.29 4.17
CA MET A 8 3.01 -7.35 3.01
C MET A 8 4.46 -7.68 3.39
N LEU A 9 5.01 -6.98 4.40
CA LEU A 9 6.37 -7.24 4.89
C LEU A 9 6.48 -8.59 5.61
N GLY A 10 5.45 -8.99 6.36
CA GLY A 10 5.40 -10.27 7.05
C GLY A 10 5.42 -11.46 6.09
N PHE A 11 4.63 -11.40 5.01
CA PHE A 11 4.65 -12.44 3.97
C PHE A 11 5.96 -12.41 3.16
N GLY A 12 6.50 -11.24 2.82
CA GLY A 12 7.81 -11.12 2.17
C GLY A 12 8.92 -11.77 2.99
N PHE A 13 8.99 -11.45 4.28
CA PHE A 13 9.97 -12.03 5.20
C PHE A 13 9.78 -13.55 5.39
N ALA A 14 8.54 -14.02 5.49
CA ALA A 14 8.25 -15.46 5.59
C ALA A 14 8.63 -16.23 4.31
N GLY A 15 8.56 -15.59 3.14
CA GLY A 15 9.05 -16.13 1.87
C GLY A 15 10.58 -16.18 1.78
N GLU A 16 11.27 -15.15 2.28
CA GLU A 16 12.74 -15.05 2.26
C GLU A 16 13.41 -15.97 3.28
N THR A 17 12.78 -16.19 4.44
CA THR A 17 13.29 -17.08 5.49
C THR A 17 13.02 -18.57 5.23
N GLY A 18 12.33 -18.90 4.13
CA GLY A 18 12.00 -20.28 3.77
C GLY A 18 10.89 -20.90 4.62
N MET A 19 10.18 -20.11 5.44
CA MET A 19 9.02 -20.56 6.20
C MET A 19 7.83 -20.90 5.28
N MET A 20 7.74 -20.23 4.13
CA MET A 20 6.81 -20.52 3.04
C MET A 20 7.54 -20.45 1.70
N SER A 21 7.05 -21.16 0.68
CA SER A 21 7.63 -21.04 -0.66
C SER A 21 7.42 -19.62 -1.20
N ALA A 22 8.45 -19.05 -1.86
CA ALA A 22 8.43 -17.68 -2.35
C ALA A 22 7.20 -17.37 -3.25
N GLN A 23 6.77 -18.34 -4.07
CA GLN A 23 5.55 -18.22 -4.87
C GLN A 23 4.28 -18.11 -4.01
N LEU A 24 4.21 -18.82 -2.88
CA LEU A 24 3.06 -18.82 -1.99
C LEU A 24 3.00 -17.57 -1.12
N ALA A 25 4.16 -16.97 -0.81
CA ALA A 25 4.27 -15.68 -0.14
C ALA A 25 3.97 -14.48 -1.07
N PHE A 26 4.25 -14.63 -2.38
CA PHE A 26 4.06 -13.57 -3.37
C PHE A 26 2.58 -13.20 -3.59
N TRP A 27 1.68 -14.17 -3.70
CA TRP A 27 0.25 -13.94 -3.89
C TRP A 27 -0.42 -13.11 -2.78
N PRO A 28 -0.26 -13.45 -1.48
CA PRO A 28 -0.82 -12.64 -0.39
C PRO A 28 -0.11 -11.28 -0.26
N ALA A 29 1.17 -11.17 -0.59
CA ALA A 29 1.86 -9.87 -0.65
C ALA A 29 1.28 -8.95 -1.73
N MET A 30 1.01 -9.48 -2.93
CA MET A 30 0.34 -8.74 -4.02
C MET A 30 -1.10 -8.37 -3.67
N ALA A 31 -1.83 -9.24 -2.96
CA ALA A 31 -3.17 -8.94 -2.47
C ALA A 31 -3.17 -7.82 -1.41
N ALA A 32 -2.19 -7.83 -0.50
CA ALA A 32 -2.00 -6.78 0.49
C ALA A 32 -1.63 -5.43 -0.15
N TRP A 33 -0.81 -5.44 -1.19
CA TRP A 33 -0.50 -4.25 -1.99
C TRP A 33 -1.74 -3.69 -2.69
N GLY A 34 -2.53 -4.55 -3.34
CA GLY A 34 -3.82 -4.14 -3.95
C GLY A 34 -4.79 -3.56 -2.91
N PHE A 35 -4.84 -4.13 -1.70
CA PHE A 35 -5.63 -3.60 -0.59
C PHE A 35 -5.14 -2.22 -0.14
N ILE A 36 -3.83 -1.98 -0.07
CA ILE A 36 -3.24 -0.67 0.23
C ILE A 36 -3.69 0.37 -0.80
N ILE A 37 -3.59 0.06 -2.10
CA ILE A 37 -4.03 0.96 -3.17
C ILE A 37 -5.52 1.26 -3.05
N TRP A 38 -6.35 0.24 -2.83
CA TRP A 38 -7.78 0.42 -2.66
C TRP A 38 -8.11 1.34 -1.48
N GLU A 39 -7.42 1.18 -0.35
CA GLU A 39 -7.64 2.03 0.82
C GLU A 39 -7.15 3.47 0.64
N ILE A 40 -6.10 3.67 -0.16
CA ILE A 40 -5.62 5.00 -0.53
C ILE A 40 -6.65 5.73 -1.41
N PHE A 41 -7.26 5.05 -2.37
CA PHE A 41 -8.20 5.68 -3.31
C PHE A 41 -9.62 5.83 -2.73
N LYS A 42 -10.07 4.83 -1.96
CA LYS A 42 -11.46 4.72 -1.48
C LYS A 42 -11.64 4.91 0.02
N GLY A 43 -10.55 4.93 0.79
CA GLY A 43 -10.55 5.09 2.23
C GLY A 43 -10.40 6.54 2.70
N GLU A 44 -10.32 6.69 4.02
CA GLU A 44 -10.32 7.96 4.76
C GLU A 44 -9.30 8.98 4.24
N ALA A 45 -8.13 8.51 3.77
CA ALA A 45 -7.05 9.37 3.27
C ALA A 45 -7.45 10.20 2.04
N SER A 46 -8.23 9.61 1.13
CA SER A 46 -8.77 10.29 -0.06
C SER A 46 -9.81 11.36 0.31
N GLN A 47 -10.68 11.05 1.29
CA GLN A 47 -11.70 11.98 1.77
C GLN A 47 -11.11 13.15 2.55
N ILE A 48 -10.10 12.89 3.39
CA ILE A 48 -9.37 13.94 4.13
C ILE A 48 -8.64 14.86 3.15
N ASN A 49 -7.98 14.32 2.13
CA ASN A 49 -7.30 15.14 1.12
C ASN A 49 -8.28 15.95 0.25
N ALA A 50 -9.46 15.41 -0.06
CA ALA A 50 -10.52 16.14 -0.75
C ALA A 50 -11.12 17.29 0.10
N GLY A 51 -11.13 17.12 1.43
CA GLY A 51 -11.52 18.18 2.37
C GLY A 51 -10.44 19.23 2.64
N LEU A 52 -9.18 18.94 2.30
CA LEU A 52 -8.06 19.86 2.46
C LEU A 52 -7.92 20.73 1.20
N SER A 53 -8.29 22.01 1.30
CA SER A 53 -8.24 23.02 0.23
C SER A 53 -6.82 23.55 -0.07
N ASN A 54 -5.77 22.80 0.26
CA ASN A 54 -4.37 23.23 0.11
C ASN A 54 -3.70 22.48 -1.04
N ASP A 55 -3.46 23.18 -2.15
CA ASP A 55 -2.87 22.66 -3.38
C ASP A 55 -1.52 21.96 -3.17
N HIS A 56 -0.72 22.42 -2.20
CA HIS A 56 0.58 21.80 -1.89
C HIS A 56 0.41 20.41 -1.27
N VAL A 57 -0.60 20.24 -0.41
CA VAL A 57 -0.89 18.98 0.27
C VAL A 57 -1.50 17.99 -0.71
N GLN A 58 -2.38 18.45 -1.61
CA GLN A 58 -2.94 17.59 -2.66
C GLN A 58 -1.89 17.11 -3.67
N LYS A 59 -0.92 17.96 -4.04
CA LYS A 59 0.22 17.55 -4.87
C LYS A 59 1.07 16.50 -4.17
N ALA A 60 1.43 16.73 -2.91
CA ALA A 60 2.20 15.76 -2.14
C ALA A 60 1.47 14.40 -2.05
N TYR A 61 0.16 14.42 -1.79
CA TYR A 61 -0.67 13.22 -1.76
C TYR A 61 -0.65 12.48 -3.10
N ARG A 62 -0.87 13.18 -4.23
CA ARG A 62 -0.81 12.57 -5.56
C ARG A 62 0.56 11.93 -5.84
N THR A 63 1.65 12.61 -5.53
CA THR A 63 3.00 12.05 -5.70
C THR A 63 3.22 10.81 -4.85
N MET A 64 2.77 10.83 -3.58
CA MET A 64 2.85 9.67 -2.68
C MET A 64 2.00 8.50 -3.18
N THR A 65 0.79 8.75 -3.68
CA THR A 65 -0.03 7.68 -4.28
C THR A 65 0.65 7.07 -5.50
N LEU A 66 1.27 7.90 -6.34
CA LEU A 66 1.98 7.46 -7.55
C LEU A 66 3.17 6.57 -7.21
N LEU A 67 3.96 6.95 -6.20
CA LEU A 67 5.08 6.16 -5.68
C LEU A 67 4.63 4.79 -5.16
N VAL A 68 3.51 4.73 -4.43
CA VAL A 68 2.98 3.46 -3.90
C VAL A 68 2.35 2.59 -4.99
N THR A 69 1.82 3.18 -6.07
CA THR A 69 1.18 2.42 -7.17
C THR A 69 2.12 1.96 -8.29
N VAL A 70 3.19 2.69 -8.56
CA VAL A 70 4.08 2.44 -9.72
C VAL A 70 5.52 2.17 -9.29
N GLY A 71 5.94 2.68 -8.12
CA GLY A 71 7.31 2.52 -7.62
C GLY A 71 7.53 1.29 -6.74
N TRP A 72 6.46 0.65 -6.26
CA TRP A 72 6.49 -0.62 -5.52
C TRP A 72 6.31 -1.81 -6.46
#